data_AF-A0A921AED4-F1
#
_entry.id   AF-A0A921AED4-F1
#
_cell.length_a   1.000
_cell.length_b   1.000
_cell.length_c   1.000
_cell.angle_alpha   90.00
_cell.angle_beta   90.00
_cell.angle_gamma   90.00
#
_symmetry.space_group_name_H-M   'P 1'
#
loop_
_entity.id
_entity.type
_entity.pdbx_description
1 polymer ?
#
loop_
_entity_poly.entity_id
_entity_poly.type
_entity_poly.pdbx_seq_one_letter_code
_entity_poly.pdbx_strand_id
1 'polypeptide(L)'
;VFERQLLGLTRSALTTDSWLSAASFQETIRVLVDASISGKKDTLHGLKENVIIGKLIPAGAIFRKQYEKDKAEKLAKLAKAEEVISAEA
;
A
#
# COMPACT_ATOMS: atom_id res chain seq x y z
N VAL A 1 -3.26 18.48 -20.53
CA VAL A 1 -1.79 18.45 -20.68
C VAL A 1 -1.19 18.50 -19.28
N PHE A 2 -0.23 17.63 -18.97
CA PHE A 2 0.45 17.62 -17.66
C PHE A 2 1.92 18.01 -17.85
N GLU A 3 2.49 18.74 -16.90
CA GLU A 3 3.90 19.13 -16.86
C GLU A 3 4.63 18.36 -15.74
N ARG A 4 5.87 17.94 -15.99
CA ARG A 4 6.70 17.25 -14.99
C ARG A 4 7.27 18.27 -14.01
N GLN A 5 7.10 18.04 -12.71
CA GLN A 5 7.70 18.86 -11.66
C GLN A 5 8.96 18.20 -11.10
N LEU A 6 10.00 18.99 -10.84
CA LEU A 6 11.21 18.55 -10.14
C LEU A 6 11.08 18.89 -8.65
N LEU A 7 11.22 17.87 -7.79
CA LEU A 7 11.18 18.01 -6.34
C LEU A 7 12.51 17.55 -5.74
N GLY A 8 12.97 18.22 -4.68
CA GLY A 8 14.12 17.77 -3.90
C GLY A 8 13.78 16.53 -3.05
N LEU A 9 14.82 15.81 -2.59
CA LEU A 9 14.68 14.54 -1.86
C LEU A 9 13.75 14.65 -0.64
N THR A 10 13.96 15.66 0.22
CA THR A 10 13.13 15.88 1.42
C THR A 10 11.66 16.11 1.06
N ARG A 11 11.40 16.95 0.06
CA ARG A 11 10.02 17.24 -0.36
C ARG A 11 9.37 16.00 -0.97
N SER A 12 10.09 15.28 -1.81
CA SER A 12 9.62 14.02 -2.39
C SER A 12 9.32 12.95 -1.33
N ALA A 13 10.11 12.88 -0.25
CA ALA A 13 9.91 11.93 0.85
C ALA A 13 8.70 12.28 1.72
N LEU A 14 8.41 13.57 1.91
CA LEU A 14 7.23 14.04 2.65
C LEU A 14 5.93 13.96 1.82
N THR A 15 6.01 14.00 0.49
CA THR A 15 4.86 13.93 -0.43
C THR A 15 4.55 12.51 -0.93
N THR A 16 5.05 11.47 -0.25
CA THR A 16 4.67 10.08 -0.57
C THR A 16 3.21 9.82 -0.19
N ASP A 17 2.57 8.86 -0.86
CA ASP A 17 1.17 8.49 -0.61
C ASP A 17 0.96 7.86 0.77
N SER A 18 2.00 7.22 1.31
CA SER A 18 1.97 6.67 2.67
C SER A 18 2.26 7.75 3.71
N TRP A 19 1.23 8.14 4.45
CA TRP A 19 1.39 9.05 5.57
C TRP A 19 2.23 8.43 6.69
N LEU A 20 2.19 7.10 6.88
CA LEU A 20 2.98 6.43 7.91
C LEU A 20 4.48 6.48 7.58
N SER A 21 4.81 6.32 6.31
CA SER A 21 6.17 6.43 5.78
C SER A 21 6.70 7.86 5.87
N ALA A 22 5.87 8.84 5.50
CA ALA A 22 6.18 10.27 5.58
C ALA A 22 6.38 10.72 7.03
N ALA A 23 5.47 10.37 7.94
CA ALA A 23 5.51 10.78 9.35
C ALA A 23 6.74 10.24 10.10
N SER A 24 7.23 9.05 9.70
CA SER A 24 8.45 8.45 10.24
C SER A 24 9.73 8.93 9.56
N PHE A 25 9.63 9.79 8.55
CA PHE A 25 10.81 10.47 7.99
C PHE A 25 11.12 11.70 8.83
N GLN A 26 10.25 12.71 8.77
CA GLN A 26 10.36 13.99 9.49
C GLN A 26 8.97 14.63 9.64
N GLU A 27 8.88 15.77 10.35
CA GLU A 27 7.63 16.56 10.52
C GLU A 27 6.42 15.76 11.05
N THR A 28 6.67 14.78 11.93
CA THR A 28 5.72 13.75 12.37
C THR A 28 4.36 14.30 12.80
N ILE A 29 4.32 15.35 13.62
CA ILE A 29 3.06 15.93 14.12
C ILE A 29 2.23 16.51 12.96
N ARG A 30 2.86 17.25 12.05
CA ARG A 30 2.17 17.87 10.89
C ARG A 30 1.56 16.79 10.01
N VAL A 31 2.33 15.76 9.65
CA VAL A 31 1.87 14.68 8.78
C VAL A 31 0.71 13.90 9.41
N LEU A 32 0.77 13.61 10.72
CA LEU A 32 -0.31 12.90 11.43
C LEU A 32 -1.59 13.73 11.53
N VAL A 33 -1.47 15.03 11.81
CA VAL A 33 -2.62 15.95 11.86
C VAL A 33 -3.29 16.03 10.48
N ASP A 34 -2.52 16.25 9.43
CA ASP A 34 -3.05 16.35 8.06
C ASP A 34 -3.75 15.04 7.63
N ALA A 35 -3.14 13.89 7.93
CA ALA A 35 -3.74 12.58 7.65
C ALA A 35 -5.03 12.34 8.43
N SER A 36 -5.09 12.78 9.69
CA SER A 36 -6.27 12.65 10.55
C SER A 36 -7.43 13.54 10.07
N ILE A 37 -7.14 14.80 9.72
CA ILE A 37 -8.14 15.75 9.21
C ILE A 37 -8.70 15.27 7.86
N SER A 38 -7.83 14.78 6.98
CA SER A 38 -8.23 14.29 5.65
C SER A 38 -8.80 12.87 5.65
N GLY A 39 -8.77 12.16 6.79
CA GLY A 39 -9.22 10.76 6.89
C GLY A 39 -8.41 9.80 6.02
N LYS A 40 -7.12 10.10 5.77
CA LYS A 40 -6.27 9.29 4.89
C LYS A 40 -6.03 7.89 5.49
N LYS A 41 -6.18 6.87 4.64
CA LYS A 41 -5.86 5.48 4.97
C LYS A 41 -4.55 5.07 4.30
N ASP A 42 -3.69 4.41 5.06
CA ASP A 42 -2.43 3.89 4.52
C ASP A 42 -2.66 2.48 3.94
N THR A 43 -2.26 2.27 2.69
CA THR A 43 -2.39 0.97 2.02
C THR A 43 -1.24 0.01 2.33
N LEU A 44 -0.18 0.47 3.00
CA LEU A 44 0.97 -0.35 3.42
C LEU A 44 1.61 -1.12 2.25
N HIS A 45 1.76 -0.48 1.09
CA HIS A 45 2.33 -1.13 -0.10
C HIS A 45 3.86 -1.08 -0.13
N GLY A 46 4.47 -0.15 0.61
CA GLY A 46 5.90 0.09 0.60
C GLY A 46 6.66 -0.75 1.63
N LEU A 47 7.99 -0.66 1.51
CA LEU A 47 8.91 -1.35 2.41
C LEU A 47 8.81 -0.80 3.84
N LYS A 48 8.87 0.53 3.99
CA LYS A 48 9.01 1.19 5.28
C LYS A 48 7.78 0.98 6.17
N GLU A 49 6.59 1.15 5.60
CA GLU A 49 5.34 0.94 6.35
C GLU A 49 5.21 -0.48 6.88
N ASN A 50 5.54 -1.49 6.07
CA ASN A 50 5.46 -2.88 6.50
C ASN A 50 6.49 -3.20 7.59
N VAL A 51 7.70 -2.63 7.52
CA VAL A 51 8.70 -2.76 8.59
C VAL A 51 8.19 -2.14 9.89
N ILE A 52 7.60 -0.93 9.85
CA ILE A 52 7.10 -0.23 11.05
C ILE A 52 5.99 -1.03 11.73
N ILE A 53 5.06 -1.60 10.96
CA ILE A 53 3.92 -2.37 11.49
C ILE A 53 4.30 -3.82 11.84
N GLY A 54 5.47 -4.31 11.41
CA GLY A 54 5.90 -5.69 11.62
C GLY A 54 5.24 -6.70 10.65
N LYS A 55 4.83 -6.26 9.46
CA LYS A 55 4.34 -7.11 8.38
C LYS A 55 5.48 -7.57 7.47
N LEU A 56 5.22 -8.64 6.70
CA LEU A 56 6.16 -9.10 5.68
C LEU A 56 6.40 -7.99 4.66
N ILE A 57 7.67 -7.68 4.42
CA ILE A 57 8.05 -6.66 3.45
C ILE A 57 7.77 -7.11 2.01
N PRO A 58 7.40 -6.19 1.09
CA PRO A 58 7.12 -6.49 -0.32
C PRO A 58 8.39 -6.70 -1.15
N ALA A 59 9.32 -7.51 -0.64
CA ALA A 59 10.60 -7.76 -1.26
C ALA A 59 11.12 -9.17 -0.95
N GLY A 60 12.01 -9.67 -1.81
CA GLY A 60 12.69 -10.95 -1.63
C GLY A 60 11.90 -12.17 -2.11
N ALA A 61 12.47 -13.35 -1.92
CA ALA A 61 11.90 -14.62 -2.39
C ALA A 61 10.68 -15.06 -1.56
N ILE A 62 10.71 -14.82 -0.25
CA ILE A 62 9.63 -15.21 0.67
C ILE A 62 8.34 -14.47 0.31
N PHE A 63 8.42 -13.15 0.11
CA PHE A 63 7.27 -12.35 -0.30
C PHE A 63 6.67 -12.82 -1.62
N ARG A 64 7.51 -13.07 -2.64
CA ARG A 64 7.03 -13.56 -3.95
C ARG A 64 6.28 -14.87 -3.84
N LYS A 65 6.83 -15.84 -3.11
CA LYS A 65 6.18 -17.15 -2.91
C LYS A 65 4.82 -17.01 -2.21
N GLN A 66 4.75 -16.17 -1.17
CA GLN A 66 3.50 -15.93 -0.45
C GLN A 66 2.49 -15.20 -1.35
N TYR A 67 2.94 -14.17 -2.07
CA TYR A 67 2.10 -13.40 -2.98
C TYR A 67 1.51 -14.25 -4.11
N GLU A 68 2.30 -15.14 -4.70
CA GLU A 68 1.83 -16.09 -5.72
C GLU A 68 0.78 -17.06 -5.17
N LYS A 69 1.00 -17.56 -3.95
CA LYS A 69 0.04 -18.42 -3.25
C LYS A 69 -1.28 -17.67 -2.99
N ASP A 70 -1.21 -16.48 -2.40
CA ASP A 70 -2.38 -15.65 -2.09
C ASP A 70 -3.15 -15.27 -3.37
N LYS A 71 -2.43 -14.97 -4.45
CA LYS A 71 -3.01 -14.67 -5.76
C LYS A 71 -3.74 -15.89 -6.33
N ALA A 72 -3.12 -17.07 -6.31
CA ALA A 72 -3.76 -18.31 -6.77
C ALA A 72 -5.02 -18.63 -5.96
N GLU A 73 -4.98 -18.50 -4.64
CA GLU A 73 -6.15 -18.68 -3.77
C GLU A 73 -7.26 -17.69 -4.09
N LYS A 74 -6.92 -16.43 -4.36
CA LYS A 74 -7.90 -15.39 -4.70
C LYS A 74 -8.56 -15.65 -6.06
N LEU A 75 -7.78 -16.04 -7.07
CA LEU A 75 -8.29 -16.42 -8.39
C LEU A 75 -9.22 -17.64 -8.29
N ALA A 76 -8.86 -18.64 -7.51
CA ALA A 76 -9.72 -19.81 -7.29
C ALA A 76 -11.04 -19.44 -6.59
N LYS A 77 -11.03 -18.48 -5.66
CA LYS A 77 -12.25 -17.97 -5.01
C LYS A 77 -13.13 -17.17 -5.96
N LEU A 78 -12.53 -16.36 -6.84
CA LEU A 78 -13.25 -15.59 -7.84
C LEU A 78 -13.94 -16.50 -8.87
N ALA A 79 -13.21 -17.50 -9.40
CA ALA A 79 -13.78 -18.47 -10.33
C ALA A 79 -14.98 -19.24 -9.70
N LYS A 80 -14.86 -19.63 -8.42
CA LYS A 80 -15.98 -20.25 -7.69
C LYS A 80 -17.17 -19.31 -7.51
N ALA A 81 -16.94 -18.02 -7.28
CA ALA A 81 -18.02 -17.04 -7.17
C ALA A 81 -18.73 -16.84 -8.52
N GLU A 82 -17.99 -16.83 -9.62
CA GLU A 82 -18.54 -16.73 -10.99
C GLU A 82 -19.36 -17.97 -11.36
N GLU A 83 -18.91 -19.18 -10.99
CA GLU A 83 -19.68 -20.41 -11.21
C GLU A 83 -21.01 -20.40 -10.46
N VAL A 84 -21.03 -19.96 -9.20
CA VAL A 84 -22.27 -19.88 -8.38
C VAL A 84 -23.27 -18.88 -8.99
N ILE A 85 -22.80 -17.71 -9.42
CA ILE A 85 -23.66 -16.70 -10.06
C ILE A 85 -24.25 -17.22 -11.37
N SER A 86 -23.50 -18.05 -12.12
CA SER A 86 -24.00 -18.66 -13.37
C SER A 86 -25.01 -19.79 -13.15
N ALA A 87 -25.01 -20.43 -11.98
CA ALA A 87 -25.93 -21.52 -11.64
C ALA A 87 -27.25 -21.02 -11.02
N GLU A 88 -27.27 -19.78 -10.52
CA GLU A 88 -28.44 -19.12 -9.93
C GLU A 88 -29.24 -18.25 -10.92
N ALA A 89 -28.79 -18.11 -12.18
CA ALA A 89 -29.44 -17.38 -13.27
C ALA A 89 -30.11 -18.31 -14.29
#